data_AF-A0A938WXE8-F1
#
_entry.id   AF-A0A938WXE8-F1
#
_cell.length_a   1.000
_cell.length_b   1.000
_cell.length_c   1.000
_cell.angle_alpha   90.00
_cell.angle_beta   90.00
_cell.angle_gamma   90.00
#
_symmetry.space_group_name_H-M   'P 1'
#
loop_
_entity.id
_entity.type
_entity.pdbx_description
1 polymer ?
#
loop_
_entity_poly.entity_id
_entity_poly.type
_entity_poly.pdbx_seq_one_letter_code
_entity_poly.pdbx_strand_id
1 'polypeptide(L)' 'MYDIESIHLSTSVDDAVAALTADPEAIIISAGTDVLVQIREGRHAGCRLVSVHN' A
#
# COMPACT_ATOMS: atom_id res chain seq x y z
N MET A 1 -11.38 -6.32 -10.44
CA MET A 1 -10.89 -4.96 -10.22
C MET A 1 -10.27 -4.93 -8.83
N TYR A 2 -9.18 -4.20 -8.61
CA TYR A 2 -8.61 -4.07 -7.26
C TYR A 2 -9.36 -2.95 -6.52
N ASP A 3 -9.80 -3.23 -5.30
CA ASP A 3 -10.47 -2.26 -4.45
C ASP A 3 -9.42 -1.56 -3.57
N ILE A 4 -8.89 -0.46 -4.09
CA ILE A 4 -7.82 0.34 -3.50
C ILE A 4 -8.36 1.76 -3.30
N GLU A 5 -8.27 2.27 -2.09
CA GLU A 5 -8.72 3.62 -1.75
C GLU A 5 -7.69 4.68 -2.17
N SER A 6 -6.42 4.46 -1.84
CA SER A 6 -5.33 5.39 -2.17
C SER A 6 -3.98 4.67 -2.29
N ILE A 7 -3.03 5.32 -2.96
CA ILE A 7 -1.65 4.85 -3.08
C ILE A 7 -0.71 6.04 -2.87
N HIS A 8 0.13 5.98 -1.84
CA HIS A 8 1.26 6.89 -1.64
C HIS A 8 2.50 6.33 -2.34
N LEU A 9 3.14 7.13 -3.20
CA LEU A 9 4.36 6.75 -3.90
C LEU A 9 5.56 7.33 -3.17
N SER A 10 6.26 6.50 -2.40
CA SER A 10 7.37 6.97 -1.57
C SER A 10 8.60 7.26 -2.41
N THR A 11 9.25 8.38 -2.13
CA THR A 11 10.49 8.82 -2.81
C THR A 11 11.77 8.49 -2.04
N SER A 12 11.61 8.12 -0.77
CA SER A 12 12.70 7.73 0.13
C SER A 12 12.16 6.86 1.26
N VAL A 13 13.08 6.26 2.04
CA VAL A 13 12.70 5.51 3.25
C VAL A 13 12.01 6.42 4.26
N ASP A 14 12.51 7.64 4.45
CA ASP A 14 11.94 8.59 5.40
C ASP A 14 10.51 9.00 5.03
N ASP A 15 10.25 9.18 3.74
CA ASP A 15 8.91 9.46 3.20
C ASP A 15 7.94 8.28 3.44
N ALA A 16 8.39 7.04 3.18
CA ALA A 16 7.59 5.85 3.47
C ALA A 16 7.27 5.72 4.97
N VAL A 17 8.25 5.96 5.83
CA VAL A 17 8.07 5.92 7.29
C VAL A 17 7.11 7.00 7.76
N ALA A 18 7.21 8.22 7.22
CA ALA A 18 6.30 9.31 7.54
C ALA A 18 4.86 8.96 7.12
N ALA A 19 4.67 8.41 5.92
CA ALA A 19 3.37 8.00 5.41
C ALA A 19 2.73 6.90 6.30
N LEU A 20 3.49 5.87 6.67
CA LEU A 20 3.02 4.78 7.55
C LEU A 20 2.77 5.25 8.98
N THR A 21 3.49 6.27 9.44
CA THR A 21 3.25 6.88 10.77
C THR A 21 1.95 7.68 10.77
N ALA A 22 1.66 8.37 9.67
CA ALA A 22 0.43 9.15 9.50
C ALA A 22 -0.80 8.27 9.28
N ASP A 23 -0.65 7.12 8.62
CA ASP A 23 -1.69 6.13 8.39
C ASP A 23 -1.21 4.71 8.75
N PRO A 24 -1.37 4.29 10.01
CA PRO A 24 -0.95 2.97 10.48
C PRO A 24 -1.73 1.80 9.85
N GLU A 25 -2.87 2.05 9.19
CA GLU A 25 -3.65 1.01 8.50
C GLU A 25 -3.20 0.81 7.05
N ALA A 26 -2.33 1.69 6.53
CA ALA A 26 -1.82 1.56 5.19
C ALA A 26 -0.92 0.32 5.02
N ILE A 27 -1.08 -0.37 3.90
CA ILE A 27 -0.36 -1.59 3.58
C ILE A 27 0.84 -1.24 2.70
N ILE A 28 2.01 -1.73 3.07
CA ILE A 28 3.22 -1.57 2.25
C ILE A 28 3.11 -2.45 1.00
N ILE A 29 3.43 -1.89 -0.17
CA ILE A 29 3.50 -2.61 -1.43
C ILE A 29 4.81 -2.34 -2.17
N SER A 30 5.34 -3.36 -2.85
CA SER A 30 6.47 -3.23 -3.79
C SER A 30 6.06 -3.86 -5.12
N ALA A 31 6.64 -5.01 -5.54
CA ALA A 31 6.22 -5.73 -6.74
C ALA A 31 4.72 -6.14 -6.72
N GLY A 32 4.18 -6.44 -5.54
CA GLY A 32 2.74 -6.48 -5.30
C GLY A 32 2.03 -7.82 -5.59
N THR A 33 2.71 -8.91 -5.94
CA THR A 33 2.03 -10.20 -6.25
C THR A 33 1.10 -10.68 -5.14
N ASP A 34 1.60 -10.80 -3.90
CA ASP A 34 0.78 -11.29 -2.78
C ASP A 34 -0.31 -10.30 -2.38
N VAL A 35 0.04 -9.01 -2.26
CA VAL A 35 -0.86 -7.92 -1.86
C VAL A 35 -2.00 -7.77 -2.86
N LEU A 36 -1.71 -7.78 -4.17
CA LEU A 36 -2.73 -7.66 -5.21
C LEU A 36 -3.65 -8.88 -5.24
N VAL A 37 -3.13 -10.10 -5.04
CA VAL A 37 -3.97 -11.30 -4.91
C VAL A 37 -4.91 -11.18 -3.70
N GLN A 38 -4.41 -10.73 -2.55
CA GLN A 38 -5.21 -10.51 -1.35
C GLN A 38 -6.33 -9.48 -1.55
N ILE A 39 -6.05 -8.36 -2.23
CA ILE A 39 -7.05 -7.33 -2.55
C ILE A 39 -8.12 -7.91 -3.47
N ARG A 40 -7.73 -8.70 -4.49
CA ARG A 40 -8.67 -9.35 -5.41
C ARG A 40 -9.59 -10.35 -4.72
N GLU A 41 -9.10 -11.01 -3.67
CA GLU A 41 -9.89 -11.92 -2.82
C GLU A 41 -10.76 -11.18 -1.79
N GLY A 42 -10.66 -9.85 -1.69
CA GLY A 42 -11.42 -9.03 -0.76
C GLY A 42 -10.83 -8.95 0.65
N ARG A 43 -9.64 -9.50 0.89
CA ARG A 43 -8.98 -9.46 2.22
C ARG A 43 -8.55 -8.05 2.63
N HIS A 44 -8.22 -7.22 1.64
CA HIS A 44 -7.79 -5.84 1.82
C HIS A 44 -8.64 -4.89 0.95
N ALA A 45 -9.95 -5.15 0.86
CA ALA A 45 -10.85 -4.27 0.13
C ALA A 45 -10.86 -2.86 0.75
N GLY A 46 -10.75 -1.83 -0.10
CA GLY A 46 -10.65 -0.44 0.34
C GLY A 46 -9.32 -0.10 1.00
N CYS A 47 -8.26 -0.85 0.74
CA CYS A 47 -6.96 -0.59 1.39
C CYS A 47 -6.32 0.70 0.88
N ARG A 48 -5.53 1.32 1.76
CA ARG A 48 -4.58 2.39 1.43
C ARG A 48 -3.20 1.78 1.32
N LEU A 49 -2.45 2.12 0.28
CA LEU A 49 -1.15 1.52 0.00
C LEU A 49 -0.02 2.54 0.14
N VAL A 50 1.13 2.10 0.67
CA VAL A 50 2.39 2.82 0.62
C VAL A 50 3.35 2.04 -0.28
N SER A 51 3.61 2.56 -1.47
CA SER A 51 4.57 1.97 -2.40
C SER A 51 5.99 2.29 -1.96
N VAL A 52 6.83 1.27 -1.86
CA VAL A 52 8.28 1.37 -1.63
C VAL A 52 9.08 0.86 -2.83
N HIS A 53 8.43 0.78 -3.99
CA HIS A 53 9.07 0.45 -5.26
C HIS A 53 9.72 1.70 -5.87
N ASN A 54 10.98 1.57 -6.29
CA ASN A 54 11.73 2.59 -7.04
C ASN A 54 11.69 2.32 -8.54
#